data_AF-A0A3S1P2W7-F1
#
_entry.id   AF-A0A3S1P2W7-F1
#
_cell.length_a   1.000
_cell.length_b   1.000
_cell.length_c   1.000
_cell.angle_alpha   90.00
_cell.angle_beta   90.00
_cell.angle_gamma   90.00
#
_symmetry.space_group_name_H-M   'P 1'
#
loop_
_entity.id
_entity.type
_entity.pdbx_description
1 polymer ?
#
loop_
_entity_poly.entity_id
_entity_poly.type
_entity_poly.pdbx_seq_one_letter_code
_entity_poly.pdbx_strand_id
1 'polypeptide(L)'
;MTQAEASPILKSSRHAIHLTGDLREPARTLKKYPFVKTYRKLTDRMRCFIGEAKALRERLDIVVQAFRQLLAVDMFRDLLKSEGFVLMPATLADRIVGLTAPIAEAKPNQSETTSKQLIGGICPEVLELLQDCVVPPKMFGLLRQVVPSRQIEIAQLMVALERVKLNTARVFIALTPQSQLADPSTPRWQFAGIDAVRL
;
A
#
# COMPACT_ATOMS: atom_id res chain seq x y z
N MET A 1 33.30 -7.77 33.99
CA MET A 1 32.09 -7.31 33.29
C MET A 1 32.55 -6.41 32.16
N THR A 2 32.49 -6.91 30.94
CA THR A 2 33.27 -6.45 29.78
C THR A 2 32.58 -5.25 29.11
N GLN A 3 33.18 -4.07 29.21
CA GLN A 3 32.82 -2.91 28.39
C GLN A 3 33.16 -3.23 26.93
N ALA A 4 32.15 -3.22 26.07
CA ALA A 4 32.35 -3.25 24.62
C ALA A 4 32.80 -1.85 24.17
N GLU A 5 34.09 -1.68 23.90
CA GLU A 5 34.65 -0.44 23.39
C GLU A 5 34.21 -0.19 21.94
N ALA A 6 33.47 0.89 21.72
CA ALA A 6 33.08 1.38 20.40
C ALA A 6 34.21 2.21 19.76
N SER A 7 34.44 1.99 18.46
CA SER A 7 35.50 2.61 17.66
C SER A 7 35.44 4.15 17.67
N PRO A 8 36.60 4.86 17.68
CA PRO A 8 36.69 6.30 17.93
C PRO A 8 36.03 7.18 16.85
N ILE A 9 35.78 6.65 15.67
CA ILE A 9 35.20 7.37 14.52
C ILE A 9 33.73 7.74 14.76
N LEU A 10 33.01 6.96 15.58
CA LEU A 10 31.58 7.17 15.87
C LEU A 10 31.31 8.27 16.91
N LYS A 11 32.35 8.78 17.60
CA LYS A 11 32.21 9.84 18.61
C LYS A 11 32.17 11.25 18.02
N SER A 12 32.52 11.41 16.74
CA SER A 12 32.73 12.72 16.10
C SER A 12 31.48 13.30 15.42
N SER A 13 30.52 12.46 15.02
CA SER A 13 29.34 12.92 14.26
C SER A 13 28.14 13.18 15.17
N ARG A 14 27.78 14.45 15.35
CA ARG A 14 26.56 14.87 16.07
C ARG A 14 25.28 14.23 15.52
N HIS A 15 25.24 13.86 14.25
CA HIS A 15 24.11 13.16 13.63
C HIS A 15 24.10 11.66 13.88
N ALA A 16 25.27 11.02 13.97
CA ALA A 16 25.35 9.60 14.33
C ALA A 16 24.90 9.37 15.78
N ILE A 17 25.28 10.27 16.70
CA ILE A 17 24.90 10.22 18.12
C ILE A 17 23.37 10.31 18.30
N HIS A 18 22.67 11.10 17.47
CA HIS A 18 21.20 11.20 17.51
C HIS A 18 20.46 10.03 16.85
N LEU A 19 21.11 9.31 15.92
CA LEU A 19 20.51 8.16 15.23
C LEU A 19 20.67 6.86 16.03
N THR A 20 21.75 6.72 16.80
CA THR A 20 22.03 5.53 17.61
C THR A 20 21.74 5.70 19.10
N GLY A 21 21.65 6.94 19.59
CA GLY A 21 21.40 7.23 21.02
C GLY A 21 20.07 6.69 21.56
N ASP A 22 19.07 6.50 20.70
CA ASP A 22 17.72 6.10 21.09
C ASP A 22 17.29 4.70 20.64
N LEU A 23 18.20 3.89 20.07
CA LEU A 23 17.96 2.44 19.91
C LEU A 23 18.14 1.72 21.25
N ARG A 24 17.49 2.24 22.29
CA ARG A 24 17.30 1.51 23.54
C ARG A 24 16.26 0.43 23.23
N GLU A 25 16.53 -0.82 23.63
CA GLU A 25 15.44 -1.78 23.82
C GLU A 25 14.31 -1.06 24.58
N PRO A 26 13.03 -1.24 24.19
CA PRO A 26 11.94 -0.55 24.86
C PRO A 26 12.07 -0.81 26.35
N ALA A 27 12.51 0.19 27.12
CA ALA A 27 12.86 0.04 28.54
C ALA A 27 11.65 -0.32 29.42
N ARG A 28 10.48 -0.50 28.79
CA ARG A 28 9.21 -0.83 29.40
C ARG A 28 8.67 -2.04 28.67
N THR A 29 8.41 -3.10 29.44
CA THR A 29 7.52 -4.20 29.06
C THR A 29 6.35 -3.68 28.24
N LEU A 30 6.11 -4.26 27.06
CA LEU A 30 5.00 -3.90 26.18
C LEU A 30 3.70 -3.94 26.98
N LYS A 31 3.22 -2.77 27.41
CA LYS A 31 2.01 -2.69 28.22
C LYS A 31 0.85 -3.14 27.33
N LYS A 32 0.15 -4.19 27.74
CA LYS A 32 -1.01 -4.75 27.02
C LYS A 32 -2.08 -3.68 26.71
N TYR A 33 -2.26 -2.73 27.64
CA TYR A 33 -3.30 -1.72 27.59
C TYR A 33 -3.21 -0.74 26.37
N PRO A 34 -2.06 -0.10 26.07
CA PRO A 34 -1.88 0.68 24.85
C PRO A 34 -2.22 -0.08 23.57
N PHE A 35 -1.79 -1.34 23.45
CA PHE A 35 -2.02 -2.17 22.26
C PHE A 35 -3.52 -2.46 22.06
N VAL A 36 -4.21 -2.85 23.13
CA VAL A 36 -5.66 -3.09 23.11
C VAL A 36 -6.42 -1.80 22.73
N LYS A 37 -5.96 -0.65 23.23
CA LYS A 37 -6.56 0.66 22.89
C LYS A 37 -6.36 1.02 21.42
N THR A 38 -5.15 0.85 20.88
CA THR A 38 -4.88 1.13 19.46
C THR A 38 -5.60 0.18 18.53
N TYR A 39 -5.64 -1.11 18.86
CA TYR A 39 -6.36 -2.11 18.08
C TYR A 39 -7.87 -1.82 18.06
N ARG A 40 -8.48 -1.54 19.23
CA ARG A 40 -9.88 -1.15 19.31
C ARG A 40 -10.20 0.06 18.42
N LYS A 41 -9.37 1.10 18.46
CA LYS A 41 -9.56 2.30 17.63
C LYS A 41 -9.51 1.98 16.13
N LEU A 42 -8.62 1.07 15.71
CA LEU A 42 -8.56 0.60 14.33
C LEU A 42 -9.84 -0.16 13.96
N THR A 43 -10.27 -1.11 14.80
CA THR A 43 -11.50 -1.87 14.59
C THR A 43 -12.74 -0.99 14.53
N ASP A 44 -12.80 0.05 15.37
CA ASP A 44 -13.90 1.03 15.36
C ASP A 44 -13.91 1.82 14.05
N ARG A 45 -12.75 2.28 13.57
CA ARG A 45 -12.63 2.97 12.29
C ARG A 45 -13.06 2.08 11.12
N MET A 46 -12.62 0.82 11.10
CA MET A 46 -13.05 -0.16 10.10
C MET A 46 -14.56 -0.37 10.14
N ARG A 47 -15.17 -0.49 11.33
CA ARG A 47 -16.62 -0.62 11.47
C ARG A 47 -17.38 0.59 10.94
N CYS A 48 -16.91 1.80 11.22
CA CYS A 48 -17.52 3.02 10.68
C CYS A 48 -17.48 3.03 9.15
N PHE A 49 -16.33 2.71 8.54
CA PHE A 49 -16.19 2.65 7.09
C PHE A 49 -17.12 1.60 6.46
N ILE A 50 -17.19 0.40 7.03
CA ILE A 50 -18.10 -0.66 6.57
C ILE A 50 -19.55 -0.21 6.67
N GLY A 51 -19.92 0.48 7.77
CA GLY A 51 -21.27 1.02 7.95
C GLY A 51 -21.63 2.07 6.88
N GLU A 52 -20.72 2.99 6.59
CA GLU A 52 -20.91 4.01 5.56
C GLU A 52 -21.01 3.41 4.16
N ALA A 53 -20.13 2.47 3.81
CA ALA A 53 -20.17 1.76 2.54
C ALA A 53 -21.48 0.97 2.37
N LYS A 54 -21.97 0.34 3.45
CA LYS A 54 -23.25 -0.38 3.42
C LYS A 54 -24.43 0.57 3.21
N ALA A 55 -24.46 1.71 3.90
CA ALA A 55 -25.50 2.72 3.72
C ALA A 55 -25.51 3.29 2.29
N LEU A 56 -24.34 3.52 1.69
CA LEU A 56 -24.23 3.93 0.29
C LEU A 56 -24.77 2.86 -0.66
N ARG A 57 -24.46 1.58 -0.41
CA ARG A 57 -24.97 0.47 -1.21
C ARG A 57 -26.49 0.37 -1.14
N GLU A 58 -27.07 0.48 0.06
CA GLU A 58 -28.53 0.48 0.25
C GLU A 58 -29.20 1.62 -0.53
N ARG A 59 -28.61 2.82 -0.55
CA ARG A 59 -29.10 3.94 -1.36
C ARG A 59 -29.03 3.65 -2.86
N LEU A 60 -27.92 3.09 -3.33
CA LEU A 60 -27.78 2.71 -4.74
C LEU A 60 -28.79 1.62 -5.13
N ASP A 61 -29.04 0.65 -4.26
CA ASP A 61 -30.03 -0.40 -4.51
C ASP A 61 -31.44 0.19 -4.66
N ILE A 62 -31.80 1.20 -3.87
CA ILE A 62 -33.07 1.93 -4.03
C ILE A 62 -33.15 2.58 -5.41
N VAL A 63 -32.10 3.29 -5.83
CA VAL A 63 -32.05 3.97 -7.13
C VAL A 63 -32.14 2.95 -8.27
N VAL A 64 -31.32 1.89 -8.22
CA VAL A 64 -31.33 0.81 -9.22
C VAL A 64 -32.72 0.18 -9.31
N GLN A 65 -33.38 -0.09 -8.18
CA GLN A 65 -34.71 -0.67 -8.18
C GLN A 65 -35.76 0.26 -8.80
N ALA A 66 -35.70 1.57 -8.52
CA ALA A 66 -36.57 2.55 -9.15
C ALA A 66 -36.34 2.61 -10.68
N PHE A 67 -35.08 2.59 -11.12
CA PHE A 67 -34.75 2.52 -12.54
C PHE A 67 -35.22 1.23 -13.20
N ARG A 68 -35.10 0.07 -12.54
CA ARG A 68 -35.65 -1.20 -13.05
C ARG A 68 -37.16 -1.11 -13.26
N GLN A 69 -37.90 -0.48 -12.35
CA GLN A 69 -39.34 -0.28 -12.47
C GLN A 69 -39.70 0.66 -13.63
N LEU A 70 -38.98 1.78 -13.77
CA LEU A 70 -39.18 2.71 -14.89
C LEU A 70 -38.88 2.04 -16.24
N LEU A 71 -37.75 1.34 -16.32
CA LEU A 71 -37.33 0.62 -17.50
C LEU A 71 -38.21 -0.59 -17.82
N ALA A 72 -39.05 -1.06 -16.90
CA ALA A 72 -40.02 -2.14 -17.16
C ALA A 72 -41.20 -1.68 -18.04
N VAL A 73 -41.45 -0.36 -18.12
CA VAL A 73 -42.57 0.23 -18.87
C VAL A 73 -42.19 0.39 -20.35
N ASP A 74 -42.95 -0.26 -21.25
CA ASP A 74 -42.72 -0.19 -22.71
C ASP A 74 -42.76 1.23 -23.26
N MET A 75 -43.76 2.02 -22.88
CA MET A 75 -43.88 3.43 -23.28
C MET A 75 -42.66 4.27 -22.87
N PHE A 76 -42.08 4.01 -21.69
CA PHE A 76 -40.89 4.72 -21.23
C PHE A 76 -39.66 4.30 -22.03
N ARG A 77 -39.53 3.01 -22.37
CA ARG A 77 -38.47 2.51 -23.26
C ARG A 77 -38.59 3.11 -24.65
N ASP A 78 -39.80 3.19 -25.20
CA ASP A 78 -40.03 3.73 -26.54
C ASP A 78 -39.82 5.25 -26.58
N LEU A 79 -40.18 5.96 -25.51
CA LEU A 79 -39.82 7.37 -25.32
C LEU A 79 -38.29 7.56 -25.25
N LEU A 80 -37.57 6.73 -24.47
CA LEU A 80 -36.11 6.80 -24.43
C LEU A 80 -35.49 6.54 -25.81
N LYS A 81 -36.10 5.67 -26.63
CA LYS A 81 -35.65 5.44 -28.00
C LYS A 81 -35.92 6.64 -28.91
N SER A 82 -37.09 7.27 -28.82
CA SER A 82 -37.42 8.45 -29.63
C SER A 82 -36.56 9.66 -29.29
N GLU A 83 -36.17 9.79 -28.02
CA GLU A 83 -35.28 10.84 -27.51
C GLU A 83 -33.78 10.53 -27.71
N GLY A 84 -33.43 9.42 -28.38
CA GLY A 84 -32.05 9.07 -28.70
C GLY A 84 -31.24 8.45 -27.55
N PHE A 85 -31.86 8.11 -26.42
CA PHE A 85 -31.26 7.44 -25.26
C PHE A 85 -31.30 5.90 -25.36
N VAL A 86 -31.30 5.35 -26.57
CA VAL A 86 -31.37 3.90 -26.88
C VAL A 86 -30.19 3.12 -26.29
N LEU A 87 -29.00 3.73 -26.28
CA LEU A 87 -27.75 3.10 -25.84
C LEU A 87 -27.53 3.36 -24.35
N MET A 88 -28.32 2.67 -23.54
CA MET A 88 -27.92 2.38 -22.17
C MET A 88 -26.58 1.62 -22.26
N PRO A 89 -25.45 2.14 -21.73
CA PRO A 89 -24.15 1.51 -21.92
C PRO A 89 -24.22 0.07 -21.40
N ALA A 90 -23.82 -0.91 -22.23
CA ALA A 90 -23.95 -2.34 -21.90
C ALA A 90 -23.35 -2.69 -20.53
N THR A 91 -22.28 -2.00 -20.15
CA THR A 91 -21.62 -2.09 -18.83
C THR A 91 -22.53 -1.75 -17.65
N LEU A 92 -23.50 -0.87 -17.85
CA LEU A 92 -24.46 -0.43 -16.83
C LEU A 92 -25.67 -1.38 -16.79
N ALA A 93 -26.06 -1.97 -17.94
CA ALA A 93 -27.09 -3.00 -18.02
C ALA A 93 -26.67 -4.30 -17.31
N ASP A 94 -25.44 -4.77 -17.56
CA ASP A 94 -24.89 -6.00 -16.97
C ASP A 94 -24.77 -5.91 -15.44
N ARG A 95 -24.46 -4.71 -14.93
CA ARG A 95 -24.39 -4.39 -13.49
C ARG A 95 -25.76 -4.38 -12.82
N ILE A 96 -26.79 -3.85 -13.49
CA ILE A 96 -28.16 -3.83 -12.97
C ILE A 96 -28.77 -5.22 -12.94
N VAL A 97 -28.36 -6.15 -13.80
CA VAL A 97 -28.85 -7.53 -13.77
C VAL A 97 -28.15 -8.38 -12.69
N GLY A 98 -27.07 -7.87 -12.09
CA GLY A 98 -26.34 -8.55 -11.01
C GLY A 98 -25.47 -9.72 -11.51
N LEU A 99 -25.18 -9.76 -12.81
CA LEU A 99 -24.49 -10.89 -13.46
C LEU A 99 -22.95 -10.76 -13.47
N THR A 100 -22.39 -9.65 -12.96
CA THR A 100 -20.94 -9.41 -12.97
C THR A 100 -20.35 -9.21 -11.57
N ALA A 101 -19.31 -10.00 -11.29
CA ALA A 101 -18.35 -9.88 -10.20
C ALA A 101 -17.70 -8.48 -10.14
N PRO A 102 -17.04 -8.11 -9.01
CA PRO A 102 -16.68 -6.72 -8.74
C PRO A 102 -15.59 -6.21 -9.71
N ILE A 103 -15.88 -5.05 -10.29
CA ILE A 103 -14.99 -4.03 -10.86
C ILE A 103 -13.58 -4.51 -11.21
N ALA A 104 -13.38 -4.84 -12.47
CA ALA A 104 -12.09 -4.69 -13.14
C ALA A 104 -12.25 -3.68 -14.27
N GLU A 105 -11.28 -2.78 -14.37
CA GLU A 105 -11.28 -1.51 -15.07
C GLU A 105 -11.17 -1.67 -16.61
N ALA A 106 -11.71 -0.70 -17.34
CA ALA A 106 -11.30 -0.39 -18.73
C ALA A 106 -10.56 0.95 -18.65
N LYS A 107 -9.35 1.19 -19.17
CA LYS A 107 -8.68 0.89 -20.47
C LYS A 107 -7.21 1.42 -20.32
N PRO A 108 -6.23 1.28 -21.27
CA PRO A 108 -6.34 0.90 -22.68
C PRO A 108 -5.26 -0.10 -23.19
N ASN A 109 -5.45 -0.49 -24.46
CA ASN A 109 -4.58 -1.29 -25.29
C ASN A 109 -3.12 -0.79 -25.33
N GLN A 110 -2.18 -1.72 -25.16
CA GLN A 110 -1.08 -1.96 -26.10
C GLN A 110 -0.40 -3.28 -25.75
N SER A 111 -0.50 -4.21 -26.69
CA SER A 111 0.46 -5.29 -26.83
C SER A 111 1.83 -4.67 -27.09
N GLU A 112 2.74 -4.73 -26.13
CA GLU A 112 4.15 -4.56 -26.42
C GLU A 112 4.97 -5.22 -25.32
N THR A 113 5.69 -6.27 -25.71
CA THR A 113 6.84 -6.80 -25.00
C THR A 113 7.90 -5.71 -24.89
N THR A 114 7.69 -4.72 -24.04
CA THR A 114 8.66 -3.67 -23.75
C THR A 114 9.18 -3.92 -22.36
N SER A 115 10.48 -4.23 -22.30
CA SER A 115 11.26 -4.41 -21.09
C SER A 115 10.74 -3.53 -19.94
N LYS A 116 10.55 -4.12 -18.75
CA LYS A 116 10.20 -3.47 -17.49
C LYS A 116 11.14 -2.29 -17.20
N GLN A 117 10.93 -1.17 -17.87
CA GLN A 117 11.77 0.00 -17.74
C GLN A 117 11.38 0.68 -16.44
N LEU A 118 12.33 0.66 -15.49
CA LEU A 118 12.17 1.35 -14.22
C LEU A 118 11.92 2.84 -14.48
N ILE A 119 10.87 3.39 -13.90
CA ILE A 119 10.57 4.82 -14.00
C ILE A 119 11.43 5.54 -12.98
N GLY A 120 12.53 6.13 -13.45
CA GLY A 120 13.50 6.80 -12.58
C GLY A 120 14.03 5.89 -11.47
N GLY A 121 14.31 4.61 -11.79
CA GLY A 121 14.85 3.62 -10.85
C GLY A 121 13.82 2.96 -9.91
N ILE A 122 12.52 3.18 -10.14
CA ILE A 122 11.43 2.55 -9.39
C ILE A 122 10.62 1.63 -10.30
N CYS A 123 10.25 0.45 -9.79
CA CYS A 123 9.31 -0.46 -10.45
C CYS A 123 7.92 0.16 -10.60
N PRO A 124 7.26 0.07 -11.77
CA PRO A 124 5.90 0.57 -11.93
C PRO A 124 4.92 -0.10 -10.95
N GLU A 125 5.12 -1.38 -10.63
CA GLU A 125 4.30 -2.12 -9.67
C GLU A 125 4.35 -1.49 -8.26
N VAL A 126 5.47 -0.87 -7.89
CA VAL A 126 5.61 -0.16 -6.61
C VAL A 126 4.78 1.13 -6.60
N LEU A 127 4.67 1.80 -7.76
CA LEU A 127 3.87 3.01 -7.89
C LEU A 127 2.38 2.68 -7.77
N GLU A 128 1.94 1.60 -8.42
CA GLU A 128 0.57 1.08 -8.32
C GLU A 128 0.23 0.69 -6.87
N LEU A 129 1.11 -0.05 -6.19
CA LEU A 129 0.91 -0.45 -4.79
C LEU A 129 0.79 0.74 -3.82
N LEU A 130 1.43 1.87 -4.14
CA LEU A 130 1.49 3.03 -3.27
C LEU A 130 0.61 4.20 -3.72
N GLN A 131 -0.18 4.05 -4.81
CA GLN A 131 -0.94 5.14 -5.42
C GLN A 131 -1.99 5.75 -4.47
N ASP A 132 -2.59 4.92 -3.62
CA ASP A 132 -3.64 5.32 -2.66
C ASP A 132 -3.05 5.71 -1.28
N CYS A 133 -1.72 5.73 -1.16
CA CYS A 133 -1.02 6.02 0.08
C CYS A 133 -0.46 7.45 0.08
N VAL A 134 -0.42 8.07 1.26
CA VAL A 134 0.31 9.34 1.44
C VAL A 134 1.81 9.03 1.53
N VAL A 135 2.52 9.17 0.41
CA VAL A 135 3.95 8.86 0.31
C VAL A 135 4.80 10.13 0.26
N PRO A 136 5.70 10.35 1.24
CA PRO A 136 6.69 11.42 1.15
C PRO A 136 7.64 11.17 -0.04
N PRO A 137 7.99 12.16 -0.88
CA PRO A 137 8.87 11.95 -2.05
C PRO A 137 10.22 11.31 -1.72
N LYS A 138 10.75 11.56 -0.51
CA LYS A 138 11.99 10.93 0.00
C LYS A 138 11.92 9.40 0.09
N MET A 139 10.71 8.81 0.09
CA MET A 139 10.49 7.36 0.11
C MET A 139 11.09 6.69 -1.12
N PHE A 140 10.90 7.28 -2.30
CA PHE A 140 11.41 6.72 -3.55
C PHE A 140 12.94 6.75 -3.59
N GLY A 141 13.57 7.74 -2.93
CA GLY A 141 15.02 7.74 -2.74
C GLY A 141 15.53 6.57 -1.90
N LEU A 142 14.74 6.11 -0.92
CA LEU A 142 15.06 4.93 -0.11
C LEU A 142 14.84 3.64 -0.90
N LEU A 143 13.73 3.50 -1.62
CA LEU A 143 13.42 2.30 -2.38
C LEU A 143 14.44 2.05 -3.51
N ARG A 144 15.04 3.10 -4.09
CA ARG A 144 16.15 2.96 -5.06
C ARG A 144 17.41 2.28 -4.50
N GLN A 145 17.54 2.12 -3.17
CA GLN A 145 18.69 1.46 -2.55
C GLN A 145 18.64 -0.06 -2.66
N VAL A 146 17.50 -0.62 -3.06
CA VAL A 146 17.30 -2.07 -3.21
C VAL A 146 16.94 -2.43 -4.65
N VAL A 147 17.20 -3.68 -5.02
CA VAL A 147 16.88 -4.21 -6.35
C VAL A 147 15.37 -4.18 -6.62
N PRO A 148 14.94 -4.11 -7.90
CA PRO A 148 13.54 -4.07 -8.33
C PRO A 148 12.58 -5.01 -7.59
N SER A 149 12.91 -6.30 -7.51
CA SER A 149 12.07 -7.29 -6.82
C SER A 149 11.86 -6.95 -5.34
N ARG A 150 12.92 -6.49 -4.68
CA ARG A 150 12.88 -6.11 -3.27
C ARG A 150 12.11 -4.82 -3.03
N GLN A 151 12.10 -3.88 -3.98
CA GLN A 151 11.25 -2.68 -3.88
C GLN A 151 9.78 -3.06 -3.73
N ILE A 152 9.31 -4.02 -4.53
CA ILE A 152 7.93 -4.52 -4.53
C ILE A 152 7.61 -5.17 -3.19
N GLU A 153 8.47 -6.07 -2.69
CA GLU A 153 8.28 -6.72 -1.39
C GLU A 153 8.18 -5.70 -0.24
N ILE A 154 9.09 -4.72 -0.21
CA ILE A 154 9.09 -3.68 0.82
C ILE A 154 7.80 -2.85 0.74
N ALA A 155 7.33 -2.49 -0.46
CA ALA A 155 6.08 -1.79 -0.65
C ALA A 155 4.88 -2.59 -0.13
N GLN A 156 4.78 -3.87 -0.51
CA GLN A 156 3.73 -4.78 -0.02
C GLN A 156 3.74 -4.90 1.51
N LEU A 157 4.91 -5.08 2.12
CA LEU A 157 5.05 -5.17 3.57
C LEU A 157 4.64 -3.86 4.27
N MET A 158 5.00 -2.70 3.71
CA MET A 158 4.57 -1.41 4.29
C MET A 158 3.07 -1.20 4.22
N VAL A 159 2.43 -1.60 3.12
CA VAL A 159 0.97 -1.51 2.92
C VAL A 159 0.26 -2.48 3.85
N ALA A 160 0.69 -3.74 3.92
CA ALA A 160 0.11 -4.76 4.79
C ALA A 160 0.21 -4.40 6.28
N LEU A 161 1.27 -3.68 6.68
CA LEU A 161 1.44 -3.17 8.04
C LEU A 161 0.69 -1.85 8.31
N GLU A 162 0.01 -1.29 7.30
CA GLU A 162 -0.59 0.05 7.32
C GLU A 162 0.40 1.14 7.79
N ARG A 163 1.68 0.99 7.42
CA ARG A 163 2.79 1.82 7.91
C ARG A 163 3.71 2.27 6.79
N VAL A 164 3.13 2.96 5.81
CA VAL A 164 3.86 3.64 4.73
C VAL A 164 4.55 4.90 5.29
N LYS A 165 5.69 4.70 5.96
CA LYS A 165 6.49 5.76 6.61
C LYS A 165 7.97 5.55 6.33
N LEU A 166 8.73 6.65 6.25
CA LEU A 166 10.17 6.61 5.96
C LEU A 166 10.96 5.71 6.92
N ASN A 167 10.63 5.72 8.21
CA ASN A 167 11.32 4.88 9.19
C ASN A 167 11.07 3.40 8.95
N THR A 168 9.85 3.02 8.53
CA THR A 168 9.53 1.62 8.21
C THR A 168 10.31 1.15 6.98
N ALA A 169 10.39 1.97 5.93
CA ALA A 169 11.23 1.67 4.77
C ALA A 169 12.71 1.52 5.12
N ARG A 170 13.26 2.42 5.97
CA ARG A 170 14.64 2.33 6.45
C ARG A 170 14.91 1.01 7.18
N VAL A 171 13.99 0.55 8.02
CA VAL A 171 14.11 -0.74 8.71
C VAL A 171 14.17 -1.88 7.69
N PHE A 172 13.28 -1.91 6.72
CA PHE A 172 13.29 -2.98 5.71
C PHE A 172 14.55 -2.98 4.84
N ILE A 173 15.08 -1.81 4.49
CA ILE A 173 16.34 -1.70 3.75
C ILE A 173 17.52 -2.15 4.61
N ALA A 174 17.57 -1.76 5.89
CA ALA A 174 18.62 -2.20 6.81
C ALA A 174 18.62 -3.73 7.01
N LEU A 175 17.45 -4.36 6.91
CA LEU A 175 17.28 -5.82 6.97
C LEU A 175 17.44 -6.52 5.62
N THR A 176 17.69 -5.77 4.53
CA THR A 176 17.80 -6.36 3.19
C THR A 176 19.17 -7.04 3.01
N PRO A 177 19.22 -8.29 2.50
CA PRO A 177 20.47 -8.94 2.16
C PRO A 177 21.28 -8.15 1.12
N GLN A 178 22.62 -8.21 1.19
CA GLN A 178 23.51 -7.50 0.26
C GLN A 178 23.27 -7.85 -1.22
N SER A 179 22.89 -9.10 -1.51
CA SER A 179 22.53 -9.54 -2.87
C SER A 179 21.31 -8.83 -3.45
N GLN A 180 20.51 -8.19 -2.61
CA GLN A 180 19.29 -7.46 -2.95
C GLN A 180 19.44 -5.95 -2.79
N LEU A 181 20.65 -5.44 -2.51
CA LEU A 181 20.96 -4.02 -2.54
C LEU A 181 21.33 -3.59 -3.96
N ALA A 182 20.95 -2.37 -4.35
CA ALA A 182 21.28 -1.82 -5.66
C ALA A 182 22.79 -1.52 -5.81
N ASP A 183 23.48 -1.25 -4.68
CA ASP A 183 24.92 -1.06 -4.61
C ASP A 183 25.53 -2.04 -3.58
N PRO A 184 26.34 -3.03 -4.03
CA PRO A 184 26.94 -4.03 -3.14
C PRO A 184 28.02 -3.46 -2.21
N SER A 185 28.49 -2.23 -2.44
CA SER A 185 29.48 -1.57 -1.57
C SER A 185 28.88 -0.97 -0.30
N THR A 186 27.55 -0.93 -0.18
CA THR A 186 26.89 -0.41 1.01
C THR A 186 27.05 -1.36 2.21
N PRO A 187 27.59 -0.88 3.36
CA PRO A 187 27.84 -1.74 4.51
C PRO A 187 26.52 -2.23 5.12
N ARG A 188 26.41 -3.54 5.32
CA ARG A 188 25.27 -4.17 5.99
C ARG A 188 25.28 -3.77 7.46
N TRP A 189 24.14 -3.32 7.97
CA TRP A 189 23.95 -3.10 9.40
C TRP A 189 23.82 -4.47 10.07
N GLN A 190 24.86 -4.87 10.80
CA GLN A 190 24.83 -6.11 11.58
C GLN A 190 24.03 -5.87 12.85
N PHE A 191 22.87 -6.50 12.95
CA PHE A 191 22.11 -6.55 14.20
C PHE A 191 22.57 -7.79 14.98
N ALA A 192 22.97 -7.60 16.24
CA ALA A 192 23.37 -8.71 17.11
C ALA A 192 22.22 -9.74 17.19
N GLY A 193 22.48 -10.98 16.76
CA GLY A 193 21.51 -12.08 16.82
C GLY A 193 20.75 -12.39 15.52
N ILE A 194 21.00 -11.68 14.41
CA ILE A 194 20.45 -12.00 13.08
C ILE A 194 21.60 -12.41 12.16
N ASP A 195 21.94 -13.71 12.15
CA ASP A 195 22.95 -14.25 11.25
C ASP A 195 22.43 -14.32 9.81
N ALA A 196 23.24 -13.84 8.86
CA ALA A 196 22.92 -13.75 7.43
C ALA A 196 22.65 -15.10 6.73
N VAL A 197 22.76 -16.22 7.46
CA VAL A 197 22.63 -17.60 6.95
C VAL A 197 21.21 -18.16 7.14
N ARG A 198 20.30 -17.44 7.83
CA ARG A 198 18.95 -17.94 8.17
C ARG A 198 17.78 -17.16 7.56
N LEU A 199 18.01 -16.39 6.50
CA LEU A 199 16.96 -15.71 5.74
C LEU A 199 17.00 -16.11 4.27
#